data_AF-A0A8X6M6F3-F1
#
_entry.id   AF-A0A8X6M6F3-F1
#
_cell.length_a   1.000
_cell.length_b   1.000
_cell.length_c   1.000
_cell.angle_alpha   90.00
_cell.angle_beta   90.00
_cell.angle_gamma   90.00
#
_symmetry.space_group_name_H-M   'P 1'
#
loop_
_entity.id
_entity.type
_entity.pdbx_description
1 polymer ?
#
loop_
_entity_poly.entity_id
_entity_poly.type
_entity_poly.pdbx_seq_one_letter_code
_entity_poly.pdbx_strand_id
1 'polypeptide(L)'
;MIRDKWTVILCLSVFGIVCAFGEDCSTTIVSQCYSSLVHYEGLMFPLYGDDEAALDETCRAINESFDCTNAYVAACHEQPECDEKCKEMIIDIGVFALNTGVRDLQSELCNPGNPVRETYLENYVCLEDNWNHYSKCHNDSQLSQEFMSTLTDPHEGLDARCCFFSWYRDCFTNITSDTCGDAVGKKEIL
;
A
#
# COMPACT_ATOMS: atom_id res chain seq x y z
N MET A 1 14.63 61.17 5.16
CA MET A 1 13.57 60.73 4.22
C MET A 1 14.14 59.56 3.44
N ILE A 2 13.99 58.34 3.96
CA ILE A 2 12.92 57.36 3.66
C ILE A 2 13.25 56.53 2.41
N ARG A 3 13.40 55.21 2.64
CA ARG A 3 13.27 54.08 1.70
C ARG A 3 14.42 53.91 0.67
N ASP A 4 14.99 52.73 0.45
CA ASP A 4 14.32 51.45 0.25
C ASP A 4 15.05 50.26 0.87
N LYS A 5 14.25 49.38 1.49
CA LYS A 5 14.61 48.04 1.91
C LYS A 5 14.32 47.10 0.75
N TRP A 6 15.33 46.42 0.23
CA TRP A 6 15.16 45.21 -0.57
C TRP A 6 15.67 44.02 0.22
N THR A 7 14.78 43.48 1.05
CA THR A 7 14.94 42.14 1.62
C THR A 7 14.39 41.17 0.57
N VAL A 8 15.26 40.50 -0.17
CA VAL A 8 14.89 39.36 -1.01
C VAL A 8 14.68 38.17 -0.06
N ILE A 9 13.43 37.93 0.34
CA ILE A 9 13.05 36.69 1.02
C ILE A 9 12.85 35.64 -0.08
N LEU A 10 13.91 34.86 -0.31
CA LEU A 10 13.81 33.58 -1.02
C LEU A 10 13.19 32.57 -0.06
N CYS A 11 11.85 32.55 0.00
CA CYS A 11 11.13 31.37 0.46
C CYS A 11 11.27 30.29 -0.62
N LEU A 12 12.41 29.58 -0.60
CA LEU A 12 12.49 28.27 -1.24
C LEU A 12 11.54 27.35 -0.47
N SER A 13 10.34 27.23 -1.00
CA SER A 13 9.37 26.18 -0.71
C SER A 13 10.01 24.82 -0.94
N VAL A 14 10.50 24.20 0.13
CA VAL A 14 11.01 22.81 0.12
C VAL A 14 9.90 21.78 0.43
N PHE A 15 8.63 22.19 0.51
CA PHE A 15 7.51 21.29 0.70
C PHE A 15 6.52 21.42 -0.45
N GLY A 16 6.55 20.49 -1.40
CA GLY A 16 5.56 20.46 -2.48
C GLY A 16 5.78 19.48 -3.63
N ILE A 17 6.60 18.42 -3.47
CA ILE A 17 6.82 17.45 -4.57
C ILE A 17 5.83 16.28 -4.53
N VAL A 18 5.02 16.11 -3.48
CA VAL A 18 4.24 14.85 -3.32
C VAL A 18 2.85 14.88 -3.99
N CYS A 19 2.32 16.02 -4.42
CA CYS A 19 0.90 16.12 -4.84
C CYS A 19 0.61 16.07 -6.36
N ALA A 20 1.57 15.71 -7.22
CA ALA A 20 1.36 15.79 -8.68
C ALA A 20 1.35 14.43 -9.43
N PHE A 21 1.39 13.30 -8.71
CA PHE A 21 1.55 11.99 -9.37
C PHE A 21 0.23 11.32 -9.79
N GLY A 22 -0.95 11.89 -9.48
CA GLY A 22 -2.25 11.27 -9.78
C GLY A 22 -3.17 12.05 -10.74
N GLU A 23 -2.73 13.19 -11.29
CA GLU A 23 -3.59 14.09 -12.09
C GLU A 23 -3.55 13.82 -13.61
N ASP A 24 -2.66 12.95 -14.08
CA ASP A 24 -2.54 12.60 -15.49
C ASP A 24 -3.24 11.26 -15.79
N CYS A 25 -3.98 11.21 -16.89
CA CYS A 25 -4.77 10.07 -17.28
C CYS A 25 -3.94 9.05 -18.09
N SER A 26 -2.87 8.57 -17.46
CA SER A 26 -1.93 7.61 -18.01
C SER A 26 -1.85 6.38 -17.11
N THR A 27 -2.03 5.19 -17.67
CA THR A 27 -1.96 3.92 -16.91
C THR A 27 -0.58 3.68 -16.27
N THR A 28 0.46 4.37 -16.75
CA THR A 28 1.82 4.29 -16.16
C THR A 28 1.86 4.83 -14.73
N ILE A 29 0.99 5.79 -14.39
CA ILE A 29 0.88 6.34 -13.03
C ILE A 29 0.44 5.27 -12.03
N VAL A 30 -0.41 4.34 -12.44
CA VAL A 30 -0.94 3.31 -11.55
C VAL A 30 0.18 2.43 -11.00
N SER A 31 1.15 2.04 -11.84
CA SER A 31 2.33 1.29 -11.40
C SER A 31 3.16 2.06 -10.37
N GLN A 32 3.22 3.39 -10.48
CA GLN A 32 3.91 4.27 -9.52
C GLN A 32 3.13 4.38 -8.21
N CYS A 33 1.80 4.50 -8.26
CA CYS A 33 0.96 4.52 -7.06
C CYS A 33 1.19 3.29 -6.17
N TYR A 34 1.37 2.12 -6.79
CA TYR A 34 1.62 0.88 -6.06
C TYR A 34 3.10 0.62 -5.75
N SER A 35 4.03 1.47 -6.21
CA SER A 35 5.46 1.29 -5.94
C SER A 35 5.80 1.45 -4.45
N SER A 36 5.07 2.34 -3.75
CA SER A 36 5.19 2.49 -2.29
C SER A 36 4.64 1.28 -1.52
N LEU A 37 3.71 0.51 -2.11
CA LEU A 37 3.24 -0.75 -1.49
C LEU A 37 4.28 -1.88 -1.57
N VAL A 38 5.18 -1.86 -2.56
CA VAL A 38 6.27 -2.85 -2.70
C VAL A 38 7.22 -2.79 -1.49
N HIS A 39 7.36 -1.62 -0.86
CA HIS A 39 8.15 -1.49 0.37
C HIS A 39 7.58 -2.38 1.51
N TYR A 40 6.25 -2.52 1.61
CA TYR A 40 5.60 -3.35 2.64
C TYR A 40 5.69 -4.85 2.37
N GLU A 41 5.68 -5.26 1.10
CA GLU A 41 5.98 -6.64 0.73
C GLU A 41 7.43 -7.01 1.13
N GLY A 42 8.35 -6.04 1.04
CA GLY A 42 9.73 -6.16 1.49
C GLY A 42 9.93 -6.13 3.02
N LEU A 43 9.00 -5.55 3.78
CA LEU A 43 9.08 -5.43 5.25
C LEU A 43 8.69 -6.70 6.02
N MET A 44 8.56 -7.85 5.34
CA MET A 44 7.96 -9.06 5.91
C MET A 44 6.53 -8.77 6.38
N PHE A 45 5.58 -8.56 5.46
CA PHE A 45 4.14 -8.68 5.76
C PHE A 45 3.94 -9.80 6.80
N PRO A 46 3.22 -9.63 7.92
CA PRO A 46 2.49 -8.44 8.36
C PRO A 46 3.24 -7.61 9.41
N LEU A 47 4.57 -7.50 9.36
CA LEU A 47 5.32 -6.67 10.30
C LEU A 47 5.26 -5.20 9.87
N TYR A 48 4.18 -4.53 10.24
CA TYR A 48 3.87 -3.14 9.88
C TYR A 48 4.42 -2.10 10.87
N GLY A 49 5.13 -2.51 11.92
CA GLY A 49 5.64 -1.65 13.00
C GLY A 49 5.25 -2.18 14.37
N ASP A 50 6.17 -2.10 15.34
CA ASP A 50 6.04 -2.66 16.69
C ASP A 50 5.31 -1.75 17.69
N ASP A 51 5.14 -0.49 17.32
CA ASP A 51 4.43 0.51 18.10
C ASP A 51 3.55 1.42 17.22
N GLU A 52 2.81 2.31 17.87
CA GLU A 52 1.92 3.28 17.19
C GLU A 52 2.67 4.17 16.19
N ALA A 53 3.90 4.60 16.50
CA ALA A 53 4.64 5.52 15.65
C ALA A 53 5.18 4.83 14.39
N ALA A 54 5.72 3.62 14.55
CA ALA A 54 6.16 2.78 13.44
C ALA A 54 4.97 2.37 12.55
N LEU A 55 3.85 1.97 13.16
CA LEU A 55 2.63 1.62 12.43
C LEU A 55 2.02 2.82 11.69
N ASP A 56 2.04 4.02 12.28
CA ASP A 56 1.60 5.25 11.60
C ASP A 56 2.46 5.59 10.38
N GLU A 57 3.77 5.36 10.45
CA GLU A 57 4.66 5.55 9.31
C GLU A 57 4.32 4.60 8.17
N THR A 58 4.07 3.33 8.50
CA THR A 58 3.58 2.33 7.54
C THR A 58 2.25 2.76 6.93
N CYS A 59 1.30 3.13 7.77
CA CYS A 59 -0.03 3.53 7.33
C CYS A 59 -0.03 4.77 6.44
N ARG A 60 0.89 5.72 6.66
CA ARG A 60 1.08 6.87 5.77
C ARG A 60 1.41 6.43 4.34
N ALA A 61 2.38 5.55 4.12
CA ALA A 61 2.73 5.18 2.75
C ALA A 61 1.69 4.23 2.10
N ILE A 62 0.97 3.43 2.89
CA ILE A 62 -0.20 2.69 2.41
C ILE A 62 -1.29 3.68 1.94
N ASN A 63 -1.61 4.68 2.75
CA ASN A 63 -2.62 5.70 2.42
C ASN A 63 -2.21 6.50 1.19
N GLU A 64 -0.95 6.92 1.07
CA GLU A 64 -0.43 7.63 -0.11
C GLU A 64 -0.62 6.81 -1.39
N SER A 65 -0.44 5.49 -1.33
CA SER A 65 -0.65 4.60 -2.47
C SER A 65 -2.11 4.56 -2.91
N PHE A 66 -3.04 4.41 -1.96
CA PHE A 66 -4.47 4.43 -2.26
C PHE A 66 -4.96 5.81 -2.72
N ASP A 67 -4.50 6.88 -2.09
CA ASP A 67 -4.84 8.25 -2.49
C ASP A 67 -4.36 8.55 -3.92
N CYS A 68 -3.17 8.07 -4.30
CA CYS A 68 -2.68 8.16 -5.67
C CYS A 68 -3.61 7.45 -6.67
N THR A 69 -4.04 6.21 -6.36
CA THR A 69 -4.99 5.49 -7.23
C THR A 69 -6.38 6.14 -7.28
N ASN A 70 -6.87 6.68 -6.16
CA ASN A 70 -8.13 7.42 -6.12
C ASN A 70 -8.06 8.69 -6.97
N ALA A 71 -6.93 9.41 -6.92
CA ALA A 71 -6.68 10.59 -7.74
C ALA A 71 -6.67 10.22 -9.23
N TYR A 72 -5.96 9.16 -9.63
CA TYR A 72 -5.98 8.65 -11.00
C TYR A 72 -7.41 8.32 -11.47
N VAL A 73 -8.16 7.55 -10.68
CA VAL A 73 -9.55 7.19 -11.01
C VAL A 73 -10.39 8.46 -11.17
N ALA A 74 -10.32 9.40 -10.23
CA ALA A 74 -11.08 10.65 -10.30
C ALA A 74 -10.69 11.52 -11.51
N ALA A 75 -9.40 11.56 -11.86
CA ALA A 75 -8.88 12.32 -12.99
C ALA A 75 -9.31 11.71 -14.33
N CYS A 76 -9.39 10.39 -14.43
CA CYS A 76 -9.72 9.68 -15.67
C CYS A 76 -11.21 9.38 -15.86
N HIS A 77 -11.99 9.30 -14.77
CA HIS A 77 -13.38 8.85 -14.83
C HIS A 77 -14.21 9.76 -15.75
N GLU A 78 -14.81 9.15 -16.78
CA GLU A 78 -15.63 9.82 -17.81
C GLU A 78 -14.90 10.89 -18.65
N GLN A 79 -13.56 10.94 -18.63
CA GLN A 79 -12.82 11.85 -19.49
C GLN A 79 -12.73 11.35 -20.94
N PRO A 80 -12.83 12.22 -21.95
CA PRO A 80 -12.65 11.87 -23.36
C PRO A 80 -11.29 11.25 -23.69
N GLU A 81 -10.26 11.60 -22.93
CA GLU A 81 -8.88 11.13 -23.08
C GLU A 81 -8.66 9.71 -22.51
N CYS A 82 -9.59 9.21 -21.69
CA CYS A 82 -9.53 7.86 -21.13
C CYS A 82 -9.97 6.84 -22.20
N ASP A 83 -8.97 6.23 -22.85
CA ASP A 83 -9.16 5.16 -23.82
C ASP A 83 -9.64 3.83 -23.16
N GLU A 84 -9.82 2.79 -23.97
CA GLU A 84 -10.31 1.49 -23.44
C GLU A 84 -9.38 0.88 -22.39
N LYS A 85 -8.06 1.06 -22.53
CA LYS A 85 -7.08 0.57 -21.55
C LYS A 85 -7.20 1.32 -20.23
N CYS A 86 -7.35 2.64 -20.30
CA CYS A 86 -7.61 3.45 -19.11
C CYS A 86 -8.89 2.99 -18.37
N LYS A 87 -9.98 2.72 -19.10
CA LYS A 87 -11.23 2.23 -18.49
C LYS A 87 -11.08 0.85 -17.86
N GLU A 88 -10.40 -0.06 -18.54
CA GLU A 88 -10.06 -1.38 -18.02
C GLU A 88 -9.21 -1.26 -16.76
N MET A 89 -8.22 -0.36 -16.72
CA MET A 89 -7.38 -0.12 -15.55
C MET A 89 -8.19 0.39 -14.34
N ILE A 90 -9.17 1.28 -14.56
CA ILE A 90 -10.07 1.73 -13.48
C ILE A 90 -10.87 0.54 -12.92
N ILE A 91 -11.34 -0.36 -13.78
CA ILE A 91 -12.03 -1.59 -13.37
C ILE A 91 -11.08 -2.47 -12.58
N ASP A 92 -9.86 -2.69 -13.07
CA ASP A 92 -8.86 -3.56 -12.44
C ASP A 92 -8.46 -3.05 -11.06
N ILE A 93 -8.33 -1.72 -10.86
CA ILE A 93 -8.09 -1.11 -9.54
C ILE A 93 -9.22 -1.47 -8.57
N GLY A 94 -10.47 -1.36 -9.03
CA GLY A 94 -11.64 -1.73 -8.23
C GLY A 94 -11.68 -3.23 -7.92
N VAL A 95 -11.40 -4.08 -8.90
CA VAL A 95 -11.36 -5.54 -8.76
C VAL A 95 -10.25 -5.97 -7.81
N PHE A 96 -9.07 -5.38 -7.90
CA PHE A 96 -7.96 -5.61 -6.97
C PHE A 96 -8.39 -5.33 -5.53
N ALA A 97 -8.96 -4.15 -5.27
CA ALA A 97 -9.40 -3.78 -3.92
C ALA A 97 -10.46 -4.76 -3.37
N LEU A 98 -11.45 -5.13 -4.19
CA LEU A 98 -12.54 -6.02 -3.79
C LEU A 98 -12.09 -7.47 -3.57
N ASN A 99 -11.24 -8.02 -4.44
CA ASN A 99 -10.82 -9.42 -4.37
C ASN A 99 -9.80 -9.67 -3.26
N THR A 100 -8.97 -8.68 -2.95
CA THR A 100 -7.94 -8.79 -1.93
C THR A 100 -8.42 -8.41 -0.54
N GLY A 101 -9.42 -7.52 -0.42
CA GLY A 101 -9.81 -6.93 0.86
C GLY A 101 -8.75 -5.97 1.43
N VAL A 102 -7.71 -5.64 0.65
CA VAL A 102 -6.59 -4.79 1.10
C VAL A 102 -7.04 -3.42 1.58
N ARG A 103 -8.14 -2.90 1.02
CA ARG A 103 -8.70 -1.60 1.40
C ARG A 103 -9.45 -1.66 2.73
N ASP A 104 -10.10 -2.79 3.03
CA ASP A 104 -10.76 -3.00 4.32
C ASP A 104 -9.69 -3.14 5.41
N LEU A 105 -8.67 -3.98 5.17
CA LEU A 105 -7.52 -4.11 6.07
C LEU A 105 -6.82 -2.77 6.31
N GLN A 106 -6.55 -2.01 5.25
CA GLN A 106 -5.99 -0.66 5.38
C GLN A 106 -6.89 0.23 6.26
N SER A 107 -8.20 0.27 6.00
CA SER A 107 -9.13 1.11 6.75
C SER A 107 -9.23 0.70 8.23
N GLU A 108 -9.03 -0.58 8.56
CA GLU A 108 -9.13 -1.08 9.92
C GLU A 108 -7.79 -0.93 10.67
N LEU A 109 -6.69 -1.38 10.09
CA LEU A 109 -5.34 -1.32 10.67
C LEU A 109 -4.82 0.13 10.80
N CYS A 110 -5.10 0.97 9.81
CA CYS A 110 -4.60 2.35 9.76
C CYS A 110 -5.52 3.38 10.41
N ASN A 111 -6.57 2.94 11.10
CA ASN A 111 -7.45 3.82 11.85
C ASN A 111 -7.17 3.72 13.35
N PRO A 112 -6.68 4.80 13.99
CA PRO A 112 -6.45 4.82 15.44
C PRO A 112 -7.72 4.47 16.24
N GLY A 113 -7.58 3.60 17.23
CA GLY A 113 -8.69 3.13 18.07
C GLY A 113 -9.61 2.10 17.40
N ASN A 114 -9.24 1.58 16.23
CA ASN A 114 -9.89 0.42 15.65
C ASN A 114 -9.41 -0.87 16.36
N PRO A 115 -10.30 -1.81 16.71
CA PRO A 115 -9.92 -3.06 17.37
C PRO A 115 -8.87 -3.90 16.62
N VAL A 116 -8.83 -3.85 15.29
CA VAL A 116 -7.82 -4.54 14.47
C VAL A 116 -6.43 -4.01 14.76
N ARG A 117 -6.27 -2.69 14.79
CA ARG A 117 -5.01 -2.02 15.12
C ARG A 117 -4.52 -2.36 16.52
N GLU A 118 -5.44 -2.31 17.50
CA GLU A 118 -5.15 -2.65 18.89
C GLU A 118 -4.69 -4.11 19.00
N THR A 119 -5.45 -5.03 18.40
CA THR A 119 -5.12 -6.47 18.41
C THR A 119 -3.78 -6.74 17.72
N TYR A 120 -3.50 -6.05 16.62
CA TYR A 120 -2.20 -6.15 15.93
C TYR A 120 -1.04 -5.75 16.86
N LEU A 121 -1.10 -4.58 17.50
CA LEU A 121 -0.04 -4.09 18.39
C LEU A 121 0.12 -4.98 19.63
N GLU A 122 -0.98 -5.47 20.21
CA GLU A 122 -0.94 -6.40 21.35
C GLU A 122 -0.25 -7.73 21.01
N ASN A 123 -0.35 -8.17 19.74
CA ASN A 123 0.18 -9.45 19.28
C ASN A 123 1.49 -9.31 18.47
N TYR A 124 2.02 -8.09 18.30
CA TYR A 124 3.20 -7.85 17.49
C TYR A 124 4.39 -8.72 17.90
N VAL A 125 4.66 -8.81 19.21
CA VAL A 125 5.77 -9.63 19.73
C VAL A 125 5.63 -11.10 19.30
N CYS A 126 4.41 -11.64 19.27
CA CYS A 126 4.18 -13.00 18.77
C CYS A 126 4.46 -13.10 17.26
N LEU A 127 4.03 -12.12 16.47
CA LEU A 127 4.31 -12.06 15.04
C LEU A 127 5.82 -11.97 14.77
N GLU A 128 6.53 -11.13 15.52
CA GLU A 128 7.98 -10.99 15.40
C GLU A 128 8.71 -12.28 15.78
N ASP A 129 8.40 -12.88 16.92
CA ASP A 129 9.06 -14.10 17.41
C ASP A 129 8.89 -15.30 16.45
N ASN A 130 7.82 -15.30 15.65
CA ASN A 130 7.53 -16.35 14.68
C ASN A 130 8.00 -16.02 13.25
N TRP A 131 8.82 -14.99 13.04
CA TRP A 131 9.38 -14.62 11.72
C TRP A 131 9.99 -15.79 10.94
N ASN A 132 10.60 -16.76 11.64
CA ASN A 132 11.17 -17.95 11.01
C ASN A 132 10.10 -18.82 10.32
N HIS A 133 8.90 -18.91 10.90
CA HIS A 133 7.77 -19.62 10.29
C HIS A 133 7.28 -18.88 9.05
N TYR A 134 7.31 -17.55 9.10
CA TYR A 134 6.93 -16.65 8.00
C TYR A 134 7.98 -16.55 6.89
N SER A 135 9.21 -16.98 7.13
CA SER A 135 10.35 -16.84 6.20
C SER A 135 10.06 -17.42 4.80
N LYS A 136 9.28 -18.49 4.71
CA LYS A 136 8.87 -19.07 3.42
C LYS A 136 7.96 -18.11 2.65
N CYS A 137 6.93 -17.58 3.31
CA CYS A 137 6.03 -16.59 2.71
C CYS A 137 6.82 -15.34 2.28
N HIS A 138 7.83 -14.94 3.06
CA HIS A 138 8.67 -13.79 2.73
C HIS A 138 9.64 -14.03 1.57
N ASN A 139 10.28 -15.19 1.48
CA ASN A 139 11.16 -15.52 0.34
C ASN A 139 10.38 -15.52 -0.98
N ASP A 140 9.18 -16.10 -0.96
CA ASP A 140 8.27 -16.07 -2.10
C ASP A 140 7.76 -14.63 -2.37
N SER A 141 7.82 -13.71 -1.38
CA SER A 141 7.59 -12.26 -1.57
C SER A 141 8.68 -11.58 -2.37
N GLN A 142 9.92 -11.86 -2.05
CA GLN A 142 11.05 -11.32 -2.81
C GLN A 142 11.01 -11.78 -4.27
N LEU A 143 10.71 -13.07 -4.52
CA LEU A 143 10.56 -13.60 -5.89
C LEU A 143 9.45 -12.89 -6.67
N SER A 144 8.35 -12.56 -6.01
CA SER A 144 7.26 -11.81 -6.64
C SER A 144 7.63 -10.37 -6.92
N GLN A 145 8.39 -9.72 -6.04
CA GLN A 145 8.90 -8.38 -6.30
C GLN A 145 9.87 -8.37 -7.50
N GLU A 146 10.73 -9.39 -7.59
CA GLU A 146 11.59 -9.60 -8.76
C GLU A 146 10.74 -9.78 -10.03
N PHE A 147 9.72 -10.64 -10.00
CA PHE A 147 8.80 -10.82 -11.12
C PHE A 147 8.09 -9.52 -11.51
N MET A 148 7.56 -8.78 -10.52
CA MET A 148 6.91 -7.49 -10.71
C MET A 148 7.82 -6.48 -11.41
N SER A 149 9.13 -6.51 -11.14
CA SER A 149 10.11 -5.64 -11.80
C SER A 149 10.33 -5.97 -13.29
N THR A 150 9.94 -7.17 -13.73
CA THR A 150 10.04 -7.60 -15.14
C THR A 150 8.81 -7.20 -15.96
N LEU A 151 7.70 -6.84 -15.31
CA LEU A 151 6.45 -6.48 -15.97
C LEU A 151 6.52 -5.05 -16.49
N THR A 152 6.24 -4.89 -17.77
CA THR A 152 6.18 -3.58 -18.43
C THR A 152 4.76 -3.08 -18.66
N ASP A 153 3.77 -3.97 -18.61
CA ASP A 153 2.36 -3.63 -18.73
C ASP A 153 1.76 -3.38 -17.34
N PRO A 154 1.22 -2.17 -17.07
CA PRO A 154 0.55 -1.87 -15.82
C PRO A 154 -0.60 -2.82 -15.46
N HIS A 155 -1.33 -3.35 -16.45
CA HIS A 155 -2.44 -4.29 -16.21
C HIS A 155 -1.93 -5.62 -15.67
N GLU A 156 -0.95 -6.23 -16.36
CA GLU A 156 -0.28 -7.44 -15.89
C GLU A 156 0.32 -7.26 -14.50
N GLY A 157 0.86 -6.06 -14.23
CA GLY A 157 1.34 -5.69 -12.91
C GLY A 157 0.26 -5.74 -11.83
N LEU A 158 -0.93 -5.21 -12.09
CA LEU A 158 -2.01 -5.19 -11.12
C LEU A 158 -2.59 -6.59 -10.88
N ASP A 159 -2.75 -7.39 -11.95
CA ASP A 159 -3.17 -8.79 -11.86
C ASP A 159 -2.20 -9.61 -11.01
N ALA A 160 -0.90 -9.46 -11.28
CA ALA A 160 0.14 -10.14 -10.51
C ALA A 160 0.10 -9.73 -9.03
N ARG A 161 -0.05 -8.44 -8.72
CA ARG A 161 -0.25 -7.95 -7.34
C ARG A 161 -1.46 -8.58 -6.67
N CYS A 162 -2.59 -8.71 -7.37
CA CYS A 162 -3.78 -9.36 -6.83
C CYS A 162 -3.50 -10.82 -6.43
N CYS A 163 -2.82 -11.57 -7.29
CA CYS A 163 -2.44 -12.96 -7.03
C CYS A 163 -1.49 -13.06 -5.84
N PHE A 164 -0.43 -12.24 -5.84
CA PHE A 164 0.59 -12.30 -4.80
C PHE A 164 0.07 -11.84 -3.45
N PHE A 165 -0.70 -10.75 -3.38
CA PHE A 165 -1.33 -10.31 -2.14
C PHE A 165 -2.20 -11.40 -1.54
N SER A 166 -3.09 -12.01 -2.35
CA SER A 166 -3.96 -13.09 -1.89
C SER A 166 -3.17 -14.28 -1.37
N TRP A 167 -2.09 -14.63 -2.09
CA TRP A 167 -1.20 -15.71 -1.70
C TRP A 167 -0.45 -15.42 -0.39
N TYR A 168 0.11 -14.21 -0.23
CA TYR A 168 0.78 -13.80 1.01
C TYR A 168 -0.18 -13.82 2.17
N ARG A 169 -1.33 -13.16 2.02
CA ARG A 169 -2.37 -13.16 3.04
C ARG A 169 -2.68 -14.58 3.48
N ASP A 170 -3.05 -15.46 2.56
CA ASP A 170 -3.44 -16.82 2.90
C ASP A 170 -2.26 -17.61 3.54
N CYS A 171 -1.02 -17.40 3.09
CA CYS A 171 0.18 -17.98 3.69
C CYS A 171 0.35 -17.54 5.16
N PHE A 172 0.20 -16.25 5.42
CA PHE A 172 0.37 -15.64 6.73
C PHE A 172 -0.79 -15.93 7.69
N THR A 173 -2.03 -15.85 7.22
CA THR A 173 -3.24 -16.17 8.01
C THR A 173 -3.14 -17.57 8.59
N ASN A 174 -2.75 -18.56 7.77
CA ASN A 174 -2.62 -19.95 8.21
C ASN A 174 -1.54 -20.10 9.30
N ILE A 175 -0.36 -19.51 9.10
CA ILE A 175 0.74 -19.62 10.07
C ILE A 175 0.42 -18.86 11.36
N THR A 176 -0.17 -17.67 11.24
CA THR A 176 -0.50 -16.81 12.39
C THR A 176 -1.58 -17.43 13.26
N SER A 177 -2.61 -18.03 12.65
CA SER A 177 -3.65 -18.76 13.41
C SER A 177 -3.05 -19.92 14.21
N ASP A 178 -2.11 -20.65 13.61
CA ASP A 178 -1.46 -21.80 14.23
C ASP A 178 -0.48 -21.42 15.37
N THR A 179 0.12 -20.23 15.29
CA THR A 179 1.24 -19.82 16.20
C THR A 179 0.86 -18.75 17.22
N CYS A 180 0.02 -17.79 16.85
CA CYS A 180 -0.41 -16.66 17.68
C CYS A 180 -1.91 -16.72 18.08
N GLY A 181 -2.65 -17.69 17.54
CA GLY A 181 -4.05 -17.96 17.88
C GLY A 181 -5.07 -17.24 16.98
N ASP A 182 -6.31 -17.73 17.01
CA ASP A 182 -7.38 -17.34 16.07
C ASP A 182 -7.77 -15.85 16.11
N ALA A 183 -7.50 -15.14 17.21
CA ALA A 183 -7.79 -13.70 17.27
C ALA A 183 -6.88 -12.88 16.34
N VAL A 184 -5.69 -13.40 16.05
CA VAL A 184 -4.69 -12.79 15.16
C VAL A 184 -4.73 -13.41 13.77
N GLY A 185 -5.00 -14.72 13.69
CA GLY A 185 -5.10 -15.48 12.45
C GLY A 185 -6.45 -15.40 11.73
N LYS A 186 -7.42 -14.63 12.22
CA LYS A 186 -8.62 -14.32 11.44
C LYS A 186 -8.28 -13.32 10.34
N LYS A 187 -9.07 -13.33 9.26
CA LYS A 187 -9.12 -12.35 8.17
C LYS A 187 -9.17 -10.86 8.59
N GLU A 188 -9.22 -10.57 9.89
CA GLU A 188 -9.36 -9.24 10.46
C GLU A 188 -8.01 -8.52 10.60
N ILE A 189 -6.87 -9.23 10.69
CA ILE A 189 -5.53 -8.61 10.81
C ILE A 189 -4.68 -8.79 9.53
N LEU A 190 -5.06 -9.72 8.65
CA LEU A 190 -4.28 -10.17 7.48
C LEU A 190 -5.14 -10.27 6.23
#